data_AF-A0A7I9YRF1-F1
#
_entry.id   AF-A0A7I9YRF1-F1
#
_cell.length_a   1.000
_cell.length_b   1.000
_cell.length_c   1.000
_cell.angle_alpha   90.00
_cell.angle_beta   90.00
_cell.angle_gamma   90.00
#
_symmetry.space_group_name_H-M   'P 1'
#
loop_
_entity.id
_entity.type
_entity.pdbx_description
1 polymer ?
#
loop_
_entity_poly.entity_id
_entity_poly.type
_entity_poly.pdbx_seq_one_letter_code
_entity_poly.pdbx_strand_id
1 'polypeptide(L)'
;MVARQRLERLVASVARQQPRLAWAAGERADNTTVLATDLSSGWIPPGIALPATVTLLPPQRRRGNLEAMLGEVNDVAKYTPVHHVPEDNEPPPTSTRPRQAPEIDELGWELSNATQWRDGLPRLAHTLAKATSAGTGVLDSEIDLLHEHITTVSTKILDGYPDRVDPQDVGNLQLLAAIDALVAGDRTVANYHLAWFLACSNNLD
;
A
#
# COMPACT_ATOMS: atom_id res chain seq x y z
N MET A 1 -22.55 -0.27 19.45
CA MET A 1 -23.25 -0.79 18.23
C MET A 1 -22.99 0.07 17.00
N VAL A 2 -23.20 1.39 17.03
CA VAL A 2 -22.95 2.29 15.87
C VAL A 2 -21.47 2.33 15.44
N ALA A 3 -20.53 2.37 16.39
CA ALA A 3 -19.09 2.38 16.10
C ALA A 3 -18.63 1.14 15.31
N ARG A 4 -19.03 -0.05 15.78
CA ARG A 4 -18.72 -1.32 15.10
C ARG A 4 -19.29 -1.40 13.68
N GLN A 5 -20.54 -1.01 13.46
CA GLN A 5 -21.14 -0.98 12.11
C GLN A 5 -20.39 -0.02 11.17
N ARG A 6 -19.92 1.12 11.66
CA ARG A 6 -19.06 2.03 10.89
C ARG A 6 -17.75 1.35 10.50
N LEU A 7 -17.07 0.66 11.43
CA LEU A 7 -15.83 -0.07 11.14
C LEU A 7 -16.06 -1.18 10.10
N GLU A 8 -17.16 -1.92 10.20
CA GLU A 8 -17.53 -2.96 9.23
C GLU A 8 -17.74 -2.38 7.82
N ARG A 9 -18.39 -1.21 7.70
CA ARG A 9 -18.53 -0.50 6.41
C ARG A 9 -17.18 -0.08 5.82
N LEU A 10 -16.26 0.42 6.66
CA LEU A 10 -14.91 0.81 6.21
C LEU A 10 -14.11 -0.41 5.73
N VAL A 11 -14.12 -1.51 6.49
CA VAL A 11 -13.44 -2.76 6.10
C VAL A 11 -14.06 -3.32 4.81
N ALA A 12 -15.39 -3.36 4.71
CA ALA A 12 -16.07 -3.82 3.50
C ALA A 12 -15.68 -2.98 2.26
N SER A 13 -15.50 -1.66 2.42
CA SER A 13 -15.14 -0.79 1.29
C SER A 13 -13.80 -1.11 0.64
N VAL A 14 -12.80 -1.52 1.43
CA VAL A 14 -11.49 -1.94 0.89
C VAL A 14 -11.48 -3.42 0.51
N ALA A 15 -12.23 -4.26 1.22
CA ALA A 15 -12.40 -5.67 0.86
C ALA A 15 -13.10 -5.84 -0.50
N ARG A 16 -14.04 -4.95 -0.88
CA ARG A 16 -14.65 -4.97 -2.23
C ARG A 16 -13.63 -4.71 -3.34
N GLN A 17 -12.65 -3.84 -3.08
CA GLN A 17 -11.62 -3.50 -4.06
C GLN A 17 -10.57 -4.61 -4.17
N GLN A 18 -10.26 -5.27 -3.05
CA GLN A 18 -9.33 -6.38 -3.02
C GLN A 18 -9.78 -7.46 -2.02
N PRO A 19 -10.64 -8.40 -2.44
CA PRO A 19 -11.21 -9.42 -1.56
C PRO A 19 -10.23 -10.56 -1.25
N ARG A 20 -9.08 -10.62 -1.94
CA ARG A 20 -8.09 -11.67 -1.72
C ARG A 20 -7.23 -11.44 -0.48
N LEU A 21 -7.31 -10.26 0.13
CA LEU A 21 -6.54 -9.87 1.31
C LEU A 21 -7.41 -9.86 2.58
N ALA A 22 -6.82 -10.19 3.72
CA ALA A 22 -7.43 -9.89 5.00
C ALA A 22 -7.34 -8.38 5.30
N TRP A 23 -8.41 -7.84 5.87
CA TRP A 23 -8.53 -6.42 6.22
C TRP A 23 -9.06 -6.28 7.64
N ALA A 24 -8.59 -5.27 8.35
CA ALA A 24 -9.15 -4.92 9.65
C ALA A 24 -9.12 -3.42 9.89
N ALA A 25 -10.13 -2.94 10.60
CA ALA A 25 -10.18 -1.58 11.10
C ALA A 25 -10.44 -1.60 12.61
N GLY A 26 -9.73 -0.74 13.33
CA GLY A 26 -9.89 -0.59 14.78
C GLY A 26 -10.06 0.87 15.18
N GLU A 27 -10.89 1.13 16.18
CA GLU A 27 -11.03 2.44 16.81
C GLU A 27 -10.09 2.55 18.01
N ARG A 28 -9.21 3.54 17.99
CA ARG A 28 -8.26 3.81 19.07
C ARG A 28 -8.91 4.67 20.17
N ALA A 29 -8.26 4.72 21.34
CA ALA A 29 -8.72 5.54 22.48
C ALA A 29 -8.83 7.04 22.18
N ASP A 30 -8.07 7.55 21.20
CA ASP A 30 -8.13 8.93 20.73
C ASP A 30 -9.22 9.17 19.66
N ASN A 31 -10.12 8.19 19.45
CA ASN A 31 -11.18 8.16 18.44
C ASN A 31 -10.68 8.16 16.98
N THR A 32 -9.38 7.91 16.75
CA THR A 32 -8.89 7.68 15.39
C THR A 32 -9.21 6.24 14.95
N THR A 33 -9.45 6.06 13.65
CA THR A 33 -9.73 4.74 13.06
C THR A 33 -8.53 4.29 12.25
N VAL A 34 -7.82 3.26 12.71
CA VAL A 34 -6.71 2.65 11.96
C VAL A 34 -7.24 1.56 11.03
N LEU A 35 -6.77 1.54 9.78
CA LEU A 35 -7.02 0.49 8.80
C LEU A 35 -5.73 -0.25 8.47
N ALA A 36 -5.78 -1.58 8.39
CA ALA A 36 -4.65 -2.41 8.04
C ALA A 36 -5.02 -3.63 7.19
N THR A 37 -4.04 -4.11 6.45
CA THR A 37 -3.96 -5.47 5.90
C THR A 37 -2.66 -6.11 6.39
N ASP A 38 -2.65 -7.42 6.54
CA ASP A 38 -1.47 -8.19 6.94
C ASP A 38 -0.59 -8.59 5.75
N LEU A 39 -0.89 -8.11 4.53
CA LEU A 39 -0.09 -8.38 3.33
C LEU A 39 1.41 -8.13 3.53
N SER A 40 1.77 -7.00 4.15
CA SER A 40 3.17 -6.69 4.50
C SER A 40 3.26 -5.63 5.59
N SER A 41 3.34 -6.05 6.85
CA SER A 41 3.58 -5.18 8.03
C SER A 41 2.64 -3.98 8.21
N GLY A 42 1.51 -3.93 7.48
CA GLY A 42 0.53 -2.84 7.50
C GLY A 42 0.53 -1.97 6.25
N TRP A 43 1.41 -2.26 5.29
CA TRP A 43 1.44 -1.58 4.00
C TRP A 43 0.16 -1.85 3.21
N ILE A 44 -0.53 -0.78 2.81
CA ILE A 44 -1.65 -0.84 1.87
C ILE A 44 -1.15 -0.81 0.42
N PRO A 45 -1.45 -1.82 -0.42
CA PRO A 45 -1.01 -1.88 -1.80
C PRO A 45 -1.55 -0.72 -2.67
N PRO A 46 -0.96 -0.44 -3.85
CA PRO A 46 -1.51 0.53 -4.80
C PRO A 46 -2.90 0.11 -5.29
N GLY A 47 -3.62 1.03 -5.91
CA GLY A 47 -4.96 0.77 -6.47
C GLY A 47 -6.10 0.68 -5.45
N ILE A 48 -5.81 0.73 -4.14
CA ILE A 48 -6.82 0.80 -3.08
C ILE A 48 -7.18 2.26 -2.79
N ALA A 49 -8.41 2.64 -3.15
CA ALA A 49 -9.04 3.88 -2.76
C ALA A 49 -9.43 3.82 -1.27
N LEU A 50 -8.75 4.63 -0.47
CA LEU A 50 -8.85 4.60 0.99
C LEU A 50 -9.97 5.52 1.48
N PRO A 51 -10.85 5.07 2.39
CA PRO A 51 -11.82 5.95 3.02
C PRO A 51 -11.15 7.13 3.73
N ALA A 52 -11.65 8.34 3.52
CA ALA A 52 -10.99 9.57 3.96
C ALA A 52 -10.80 9.68 5.49
N THR A 53 -11.58 8.92 6.27
CA THR A 53 -11.58 8.98 7.73
C THR A 53 -10.61 7.99 8.40
N VAL A 54 -9.87 7.18 7.64
CA VAL A 54 -8.93 6.20 8.23
C VAL A 54 -7.54 6.79 8.35
N THR A 55 -6.79 6.29 9.33
CA THR A 55 -5.34 6.42 9.43
C THR A 55 -4.70 5.09 9.07
N LEU A 56 -3.46 5.14 8.59
CA LEU A 56 -2.66 3.95 8.30
C LEU A 56 -1.59 3.75 9.37
N LEU A 57 -1.10 2.52 9.48
CA LEU A 57 0.07 2.23 10.29
C LEU A 57 1.30 2.94 9.69
N PRO A 58 2.22 3.49 10.50
CA PRO A 58 3.42 4.12 9.98
C PRO A 58 4.36 3.07 9.35
N PRO A 59 5.19 3.43 8.35
CA PRO A 59 6.17 2.53 7.76
C PRO A 59 7.11 1.94 8.81
N GLN A 60 7.01 0.64 9.03
CA GLN A 60 7.83 -0.10 9.99
C GLN A 60 7.63 -1.59 9.77
N ARG A 61 8.68 -2.39 9.88
CA ARG A 61 8.56 -3.85 9.93
C ARG A 61 7.82 -4.27 11.20
N ARG A 62 6.78 -5.10 11.04
CA ARG A 62 5.97 -5.63 12.14
C ARG A 62 5.94 -7.14 12.09
N ARG A 63 5.74 -7.76 13.25
CA ARG A 63 5.46 -9.19 13.40
C ARG A 63 4.08 -9.34 14.07
N GLY A 64 3.49 -10.52 13.92
CA GLY A 64 2.19 -10.83 14.51
C GLY A 64 1.08 -10.84 13.47
N ASN A 65 -0.11 -11.22 13.92
CA ASN A 65 -1.31 -11.26 13.08
C ASN A 65 -1.93 -9.87 12.94
N LEU A 66 -2.95 -9.78 12.09
CA LEU A 66 -3.65 -8.53 11.78
C LEU A 66 -4.22 -7.80 13.01
N GLU A 67 -4.65 -8.52 14.06
CA GLU A 67 -5.09 -7.87 15.32
C GLU A 67 -3.94 -7.26 16.08
N ALA A 68 -2.84 -8.00 16.26
CA ALA A 68 -1.67 -7.50 16.96
C ALA A 68 -1.12 -6.23 16.31
N MET A 69 -1.26 -6.10 14.99
CA MET A 69 -0.87 -4.90 14.24
C MET A 69 -1.73 -3.67 14.53
N LEU A 70 -3.01 -3.83 14.88
CA LEU A 70 -3.88 -2.69 15.21
C LEU A 70 -3.48 -2.04 16.55
N GLY A 71 -2.84 -2.80 17.43
CA GLY A 71 -2.47 -2.37 18.78
C GLY A 71 -3.67 -2.31 19.72
N GLU A 72 -3.63 -1.40 20.69
CA GLU A 72 -4.74 -1.18 21.62
C GLU A 72 -5.88 -0.42 20.95
N VAL A 73 -7.04 -1.06 20.86
CA VAL A 73 -8.25 -0.56 20.19
C VAL A 73 -9.49 -0.94 21.00
N ASN A 74 -10.48 -0.06 21.04
CA ASN A 74 -11.72 -0.22 21.79
C ASN A 74 -12.72 -1.15 21.06
N ASP A 75 -12.73 -1.09 19.73
CA ASP A 75 -13.60 -1.86 18.85
C ASP A 75 -12.83 -2.26 17.58
N VAL A 76 -13.13 -3.43 17.02
CA VAL A 76 -12.47 -3.97 15.81
C VAL A 76 -13.48 -4.61 14.87
N ALA A 77 -13.38 -4.28 13.58
CA ALA A 77 -14.00 -5.02 12.49
C ALA A 77 -12.93 -5.70 11.63
N LYS A 78 -13.27 -6.86 11.04
CA LYS A 78 -12.37 -7.62 10.19
C LYS A 78 -13.07 -8.22 9.00
N TYR A 79 -12.28 -8.51 7.99
CA TYR A 79 -12.63 -9.30 6.84
C TYR A 79 -11.52 -10.33 6.57
N THR A 80 -11.92 -11.55 6.21
CA THR A 80 -11.00 -12.59 5.74
C THR A 80 -11.40 -13.04 4.33
N PRO A 81 -10.44 -13.48 3.47
CA PRO A 81 -10.65 -13.70 2.03
C PRO A 81 -11.67 -14.75 1.57
N VAL A 82 -12.48 -15.30 2.46
CA VAL A 82 -13.51 -16.31 2.15
C VAL A 82 -14.93 -15.79 2.46
N HIS A 83 -15.03 -14.65 3.12
CA HIS A 83 -16.31 -14.06 3.45
C HIS A 83 -16.88 -13.28 2.27
N HIS A 84 -18.20 -13.36 2.12
CA HIS A 84 -18.93 -12.51 1.20
C HIS A 84 -18.80 -11.04 1.63
N VAL A 85 -18.49 -10.14 0.70
CA VAL A 85 -18.47 -8.70 0.96
C VAL A 85 -19.80 -8.11 0.49
N PRO A 86 -20.65 -7.57 1.39
CA PRO A 86 -21.90 -6.95 0.98
C PRO A 86 -21.67 -5.79 0.02
N GLU A 87 -22.55 -5.68 -0.98
CA GLU A 87 -22.67 -4.47 -1.79
C GLU A 87 -23.05 -3.27 -0.90
N ASP A 88 -22.64 -2.08 -1.32
CA ASP A 88 -22.94 -0.85 -0.62
C ASP A 88 -23.26 0.23 -1.63
N ASN A 89 -24.50 0.68 -1.59
CA ASN A 89 -25.01 1.71 -2.50
C ASN A 89 -24.45 3.09 -2.19
N GLU A 90 -23.82 3.28 -1.02
CA GLU A 90 -23.24 4.55 -0.58
C GLU A 90 -21.84 4.30 0.01
N PRO A 91 -20.81 4.10 -0.85
CA PRO A 91 -19.45 3.89 -0.40
C PRO A 91 -18.92 5.15 0.33
N PRO A 92 -18.05 4.98 1.34
CA PRO A 92 -17.47 6.11 2.05
C PRO A 92 -16.61 6.97 1.08
N PRO A 93 -16.56 8.31 1.29
CA PRO A 93 -15.70 9.17 0.49
C PRO A 93 -14.23 8.76 0.65
N THR A 94 -13.46 8.85 -0.43
CA THR A 94 -12.05 8.41 -0.46
C THR A 94 -11.07 9.58 -0.51
N SER A 95 -9.82 9.36 -0.10
CA SER A 95 -8.77 10.37 -0.11
C SER A 95 -7.38 9.74 -0.19
N THR A 96 -6.40 10.47 -0.72
CA THR A 96 -4.97 10.12 -0.65
C THR A 96 -4.33 10.49 0.69
N ARG A 97 -4.96 11.37 1.48
CA ARG A 97 -4.46 11.84 2.79
C ARG A 97 -4.02 10.71 3.75
N PRO A 98 -4.70 9.56 3.85
CA PRO A 98 -4.24 8.47 4.74
C PRO A 98 -2.86 7.92 4.38
N ARG A 99 -2.38 8.11 3.14
CA ARG A 99 -1.02 7.74 2.70
C ARG A 99 0.05 8.75 3.12
N GLN A 100 -0.24 9.71 4.00
CA GLN A 100 0.83 10.55 4.57
C GLN A 100 1.81 9.68 5.37
N ALA A 101 3.09 9.81 5.06
CA ALA A 101 4.20 9.13 5.72
C ALA A 101 5.31 10.15 6.05
N PRO A 102 6.28 9.83 6.91
CA PRO A 102 7.45 10.69 7.13
C PRO A 102 8.09 11.07 5.78
N GLU A 103 8.43 12.35 5.63
CA GLU A 103 9.04 12.87 4.41
C GLU A 103 10.43 12.27 4.21
N ILE A 104 10.70 11.86 2.97
CA ILE A 104 12.01 11.36 2.53
C ILE A 104 12.76 12.51 1.87
N ASP A 105 13.86 12.89 2.50
CA ASP A 105 14.81 13.83 1.91
C ASP A 105 15.32 13.28 0.57
N GLU A 106 15.42 14.15 -0.43
CA GLU A 106 15.87 13.77 -1.77
C GLU A 106 15.11 12.57 -2.38
N LEU A 107 13.78 12.51 -2.21
CA LEU A 107 12.88 11.44 -2.70
C LEU A 107 13.27 10.82 -4.06
N GLY A 108 13.63 11.64 -5.04
CA GLY A 108 13.99 11.18 -6.38
C GLY A 108 15.36 10.46 -6.44
N TRP A 109 16.32 10.94 -5.64
CA TRP A 109 17.63 10.28 -5.49
C TRP A 109 17.47 8.93 -4.81
N GLU A 110 16.74 8.88 -3.69
CA GLU A 110 16.49 7.63 -2.95
C GLU A 110 15.76 6.60 -3.82
N LEU A 111 14.74 7.02 -4.59
CA LEU A 111 14.03 6.12 -5.50
C LEU A 111 14.93 5.62 -6.64
N SER A 112 15.76 6.50 -7.20
CA SER A 112 16.70 6.12 -8.27
C SER A 112 17.76 5.14 -7.77
N ASN A 113 18.23 5.31 -6.53
CA ASN A 113 19.18 4.42 -5.87
C ASN A 113 18.52 3.05 -5.57
N ALA A 114 17.31 3.05 -4.99
CA ALA A 114 16.58 1.83 -4.64
C ALA A 114 16.22 0.95 -5.85
N THR A 115 16.10 1.54 -7.03
CA THR A 115 15.83 0.81 -8.29
C THR A 115 17.11 0.37 -9.00
N GLN A 116 18.28 0.86 -8.60
CA GLN A 116 19.54 0.56 -9.25
C GLN A 116 19.97 -0.88 -8.93
N TRP A 117 20.20 -1.70 -9.97
CA TRP A 117 20.66 -3.10 -9.84
C TRP A 117 19.74 -4.03 -9.03
N ARG A 118 18.47 -3.63 -8.85
CA ARG A 118 17.52 -4.43 -8.07
C ARG A 118 16.96 -5.58 -8.90
N ASP A 119 17.15 -6.78 -8.38
CA ASP A 119 16.69 -8.00 -9.03
C ASP A 119 15.15 -8.13 -9.01
N GLY A 120 14.60 -8.59 -10.14
CA GLY A 120 13.16 -8.69 -10.37
C GLY A 120 12.43 -7.40 -10.72
N LEU A 121 13.11 -6.24 -10.80
CA LEU A 121 12.53 -5.03 -11.39
C LEU A 121 12.74 -4.98 -12.91
N PRO A 122 11.76 -4.49 -13.69
CA PRO A 122 11.99 -4.21 -15.10
C PRO A 122 12.99 -3.08 -15.27
N ARG A 123 13.81 -3.15 -16.33
CA ARG A 123 14.77 -2.08 -16.67
C ARG A 123 14.11 -0.70 -16.78
N LEU A 124 12.85 -0.66 -17.23
CA LEU A 124 12.07 0.56 -17.33
C LEU A 124 11.90 1.27 -15.98
N ALA A 125 11.79 0.54 -14.86
CA ALA A 125 11.60 1.13 -13.54
C ALA A 125 12.73 2.11 -13.18
N HIS A 126 13.98 1.72 -13.44
CA HIS A 126 15.13 2.60 -13.19
C HIS A 126 15.14 3.84 -14.10
N THR A 127 14.80 3.66 -15.38
CA THR A 127 14.70 4.77 -16.34
C THR A 127 13.63 5.78 -15.90
N LEU A 128 12.45 5.31 -15.50
CA LEU A 128 11.33 6.14 -15.07
C LEU A 128 11.61 6.84 -13.74
N ALA A 129 12.25 6.17 -12.78
CA ALA A 129 12.68 6.79 -11.52
C ALA A 129 13.61 7.99 -11.78
N LYS A 130 14.57 7.85 -12.71
CA LYS A 130 15.45 8.95 -13.11
C LYS A 130 14.71 10.05 -13.86
N ALA A 131 13.86 9.69 -14.81
CA ALA A 131 13.12 10.65 -15.63
C ALA A 131 12.19 11.53 -14.77
N THR A 132 11.39 10.92 -13.91
CA THR A 132 10.48 11.62 -12.99
C THR A 132 11.24 12.50 -12.00
N SER A 133 12.38 12.04 -11.48
CA SER A 133 13.24 12.82 -10.57
C SER A 133 13.88 14.02 -11.26
N ALA A 134 14.25 13.88 -12.54
CA ALA A 134 14.81 14.96 -13.35
C ALA A 134 13.74 15.92 -13.91
N GLY A 135 12.45 15.65 -13.68
CA GLY A 135 11.34 16.43 -14.24
C GLY A 135 11.21 16.30 -15.76
N THR A 136 11.73 15.22 -16.34
CA THR A 136 11.58 14.94 -17.77
C THR A 136 10.29 14.16 -18.02
N GLY A 137 9.61 14.46 -19.14
CA GLY A 137 8.39 13.75 -19.52
C GLY A 137 8.60 12.24 -19.72
N VAL A 138 7.54 11.48 -19.52
CA VAL A 138 7.46 10.03 -19.72
C VAL A 138 6.46 9.75 -20.85
N LEU A 139 6.76 8.80 -21.72
CA LEU A 139 5.88 8.45 -22.83
C LEU A 139 4.69 7.61 -22.35
N ASP A 140 3.50 7.79 -22.93
CA ASP A 140 2.30 7.00 -22.58
C ASP A 140 2.56 5.48 -22.68
N SER A 141 3.31 5.03 -23.70
CA SER A 141 3.68 3.62 -23.84
C SER A 141 4.55 3.09 -22.71
N GLU A 142 5.36 3.94 -22.08
CA GLU A 142 6.16 3.56 -20.90
C GLU A 142 5.28 3.48 -19.65
N ILE A 143 4.25 4.33 -19.55
CA ILE A 143 3.25 4.29 -18.48
C ILE A 143 2.44 2.99 -18.58
N ASP A 144 2.00 2.62 -19.78
CA ASP A 144 1.27 1.37 -20.01
C ASP A 144 2.10 0.14 -19.61
N LEU A 145 3.38 0.11 -20.00
CA LEU A 145 4.30 -0.96 -19.61
C LEU A 145 4.54 -1.01 -18.08
N LEU A 146 4.58 0.15 -17.41
CA LEU A 146 4.68 0.22 -15.95
C LEU A 146 3.44 -0.41 -15.29
N HIS A 147 2.24 -0.04 -15.74
CA HIS A 147 0.98 -0.60 -15.22
C HIS A 147 0.86 -2.11 -15.45
N GLU A 148 1.33 -2.62 -16.60
CA GLU A 148 1.39 -4.06 -16.87
C GLU A 148 2.29 -4.79 -15.85
N HIS A 149 3.45 -4.21 -15.53
CA HIS A 149 4.36 -4.78 -14.55
C HIS A 149 3.80 -4.73 -13.12
N ILE A 150 3.15 -3.62 -12.74
CA ILE A 150 2.45 -3.51 -11.45
C ILE A 150 1.39 -4.60 -11.33
N THR A 151 0.58 -4.79 -12.38
CA THR A 151 -0.48 -5.81 -12.43
C THR A 151 0.10 -7.22 -12.30
N THR A 152 1.17 -7.51 -13.03
CA THR A 152 1.85 -8.81 -13.03
C THR A 152 2.40 -9.15 -11.65
N VAL A 153 3.15 -8.23 -11.04
CA VAL A 153 3.75 -8.43 -9.70
C VAL A 153 2.67 -8.50 -8.63
N SER A 154 1.65 -7.64 -8.70
CA SER A 154 0.52 -7.67 -7.75
C SER A 154 -0.24 -8.99 -7.82
N THR A 155 -0.51 -9.51 -9.02
CA THR A 155 -1.19 -10.79 -9.20
C THR A 155 -0.36 -11.93 -8.60
N LYS A 156 0.95 -11.98 -8.89
CA LYS A 156 1.87 -12.97 -8.32
C LYS A 156 1.85 -12.95 -6.78
N ILE A 157 1.92 -11.76 -6.17
CA ILE A 157 1.86 -11.60 -4.70
C ILE A 157 0.53 -12.12 -4.14
N LEU A 158 -0.59 -11.73 -4.76
CA LEU A 158 -1.91 -12.12 -4.29
C LEU A 158 -2.15 -13.63 -4.47
N ASP A 159 -1.57 -14.27 -5.49
CA ASP A 159 -1.63 -15.72 -5.72
C ASP A 159 -0.84 -16.50 -4.67
N GLY A 160 0.22 -15.90 -4.12
CA GLY A 160 1.00 -16.45 -3.02
C GLY A 160 0.39 -16.21 -1.64
N TYR A 161 -0.50 -15.23 -1.48
CA TYR A 161 -1.06 -14.85 -0.18
C TYR A 161 -1.99 -15.94 0.40
N PRO A 162 -1.91 -16.23 1.73
CA PRO A 162 -1.03 -15.59 2.72
C PRO A 162 0.34 -16.27 2.87
N ASP A 163 0.48 -17.55 2.51
CA ASP A 163 1.59 -18.38 2.99
C ASP A 163 2.88 -18.31 2.15
N ARG A 164 2.78 -17.82 0.92
CA ARG A 164 3.85 -17.86 -0.11
C ARG A 164 4.15 -16.48 -0.69
N VAL A 165 3.91 -15.42 0.09
CA VAL A 165 4.28 -14.05 -0.29
C VAL A 165 5.79 -13.87 -0.18
N ASP A 166 6.45 -13.58 -1.30
CA ASP A 166 7.87 -13.24 -1.33
C ASP A 166 8.09 -11.77 -0.94
N PRO A 167 8.86 -11.47 0.13
CA PRO A 167 9.20 -10.10 0.50
C PRO A 167 9.89 -9.30 -0.61
N GLN A 168 10.64 -9.95 -1.50
CA GLN A 168 11.31 -9.27 -2.62
C GLN A 168 10.29 -8.77 -3.65
N ASP A 169 9.28 -9.57 -3.98
CA ASP A 169 8.19 -9.16 -4.87
C ASP A 169 7.40 -7.99 -4.27
N VAL A 170 7.12 -8.03 -2.96
CA VAL A 170 6.45 -6.92 -2.26
C VAL A 170 7.28 -5.64 -2.34
N GLY A 171 8.60 -5.73 -2.10
CA GLY A 171 9.51 -4.59 -2.25
C GLY A 171 9.53 -4.06 -3.69
N ASN A 172 9.49 -4.94 -4.68
CA ASN A 172 9.41 -4.56 -6.09
C ASN A 172 8.10 -3.81 -6.39
N LEU A 173 6.96 -4.31 -5.89
CA LEU A 173 5.67 -3.65 -6.05
C LEU A 173 5.63 -2.28 -5.35
N GLN A 174 6.25 -2.15 -4.18
CA GLN A 174 6.38 -0.86 -3.49
C GLN A 174 7.15 0.15 -4.35
N LEU A 175 8.27 -0.23 -4.94
CA LEU A 175 9.04 0.68 -5.81
C LEU A 175 8.30 1.02 -7.10
N LEU A 176 7.65 0.05 -7.75
CA LEU A 176 6.84 0.31 -8.94
C LEU A 176 5.69 1.27 -8.64
N ALA A 177 5.01 1.10 -7.49
CA ALA A 177 3.95 2.01 -7.05
C ALA A 177 4.47 3.41 -6.71
N ALA A 178 5.69 3.53 -6.21
CA ALA A 178 6.31 4.83 -5.95
C ALA A 178 6.62 5.58 -7.27
N ILE A 179 7.14 4.87 -8.27
CA ILE A 179 7.40 5.41 -9.61
C ILE A 179 6.10 5.86 -10.26
N ASP A 180 5.08 4.99 -10.24
CA ASP A 180 3.76 5.26 -10.82
C ASP A 180 3.14 6.54 -10.26
N ALA A 181 3.17 6.69 -8.93
CA ALA A 181 2.71 7.89 -8.26
C ALA A 181 3.50 9.14 -8.65
N LEU A 182 4.83 9.06 -8.82
CA LEU A 182 5.63 10.19 -9.31
C LEU A 182 5.31 10.55 -10.76
N VAL A 183 5.09 9.56 -11.63
CA VAL A 183 4.65 9.80 -13.02
C VAL A 183 3.32 10.55 -13.03
N ALA A 184 2.40 10.20 -12.13
CA ALA A 184 1.13 10.89 -11.96
C ALA A 184 1.24 12.26 -11.23
N GLY A 185 2.43 12.66 -10.78
CA GLY A 185 2.65 13.90 -10.04
C GLY A 185 2.25 13.85 -8.55
N ASP A 186 1.88 12.68 -8.03
CA ASP A 186 1.50 12.49 -6.62
C ASP A 186 2.72 12.15 -5.75
N ARG A 187 3.43 13.19 -5.33
CA ARG A 187 4.61 13.05 -4.45
C ARG A 187 4.27 12.44 -3.08
N THR A 188 3.05 12.64 -2.57
CA THR A 188 2.65 12.09 -1.26
C THR A 188 2.54 10.58 -1.34
N VAL A 189 1.89 10.05 -2.38
CA VAL A 189 1.74 8.61 -2.58
C VAL A 189 3.08 7.97 -2.97
N ALA A 190 3.90 8.67 -3.76
CA ALA A 190 5.27 8.21 -4.03
C ALA A 190 6.10 8.05 -2.75
N ASN A 191 6.10 9.08 -1.90
CA ASN A 191 6.80 9.10 -0.62
C ASN A 191 6.33 7.95 0.29
N TYR A 192 5.01 7.71 0.36
CA TYR A 192 4.42 6.60 1.11
C TYR A 192 5.01 5.25 0.69
N HIS A 193 5.00 4.95 -0.61
CA HIS A 193 5.43 3.67 -1.11
C HIS A 193 6.94 3.44 -0.92
N LEU A 194 7.75 4.49 -1.14
CA LEU A 194 9.19 4.41 -0.89
C LEU A 194 9.50 4.27 0.63
N ALA A 195 8.78 4.98 1.49
CA ALA A 195 9.00 4.89 2.94
C ALA A 195 8.75 3.47 3.46
N TRP A 196 7.73 2.79 2.94
CA TRP A 196 7.47 1.39 3.25
C TRP A 196 8.54 0.44 2.71
N PHE A 197 9.03 0.69 1.49
CA PHE A 197 10.16 -0.06 0.93
C PHE A 197 11.40 0.04 1.84
N LEU A 198 11.81 1.26 2.20
CA LEU A 198 12.99 1.51 3.03
C LEU A 198 12.83 0.88 4.43
N ALA A 199 11.68 1.09 5.08
CA ALA A 199 11.42 0.56 6.42
C ALA A 199 11.41 -0.98 6.49
N CYS A 200 11.08 -1.66 5.38
CA CYS A 200 11.07 -3.12 5.30
C CYS A 200 12.39 -3.71 4.75
N SER A 201 13.20 -2.92 4.03
CA SER A 201 14.45 -3.38 3.39
C SER A 201 15.71 -3.20 4.26
N ASN A 202 15.75 -2.20 5.15
CA ASN A 202 16.95 -1.80 5.91
C ASN A 202 17.45 -2.78 7.00
N ASN A 203 17.13 -4.07 6.94
CA ASN A 203 17.62 -5.09 7.89
C ASN A 203 17.88 -6.44 7.20
N LEU A 204 18.56 -6.41 6.06
CA LEU A 204 19.19 -7.60 5.46
C LEU A 204 20.68 -7.75 5.85
N ASP A 205 21.16 -6.91 6.78
CA ASP A 205 22.51 -6.99 7.35
C ASP A 205 22.56 -7.89 8.59
#